data_AF-A0A968BUD9-F1
#
_entry.id   AF-A0A968BUD9-F1
#
_cell.length_a   1.000
_cell.length_b   1.000
_cell.length_c   1.000
_cell.angle_alpha   90.00
_cell.angle_beta   90.00
_cell.angle_gamma   90.00
#
_symmetry.space_group_name_H-M   'P 1'
#
loop_
_entity.id
_entity.type
_entity.pdbx_description
1 polymer ?
#
loop_
_entity_poly.entity_id
_entity_poly.type
_entity_poly.pdbx_seq_one_letter_code
_entity_poly.pdbx_strand_id
1 'polypeptide(L)'
;LTFGSWPELDGSGRPLFAYGEEIHEECERHDHYEEGRFVLEWGDEGHRQGWCLFQMGCKGPESHHNCPSAKWNDGTSWPVGAGHGCVGCAEARFWDRMTPFYAALPDD
;
A
#
# COMPACT_ATOMS: atom_id res chain seq x y z
N LEU A 1 1.63 1.95 27.35
CA LEU A 1 1.63 3.10 28.30
C LEU A 1 0.24 3.37 28.87
N THR A 2 -0.77 3.83 28.10
CA THR A 2 -2.14 4.07 28.60
C THR A 2 -2.86 2.82 29.11
N PHE A 3 -2.71 1.68 28.41
CA PHE A 3 -3.45 0.45 28.70
C PHE A 3 -2.69 -0.56 29.58
N GLY A 4 -1.41 -0.32 29.88
CA GLY A 4 -0.60 -1.24 30.70
C GLY A 4 -0.31 -2.63 30.09
N SER A 5 -0.80 -2.91 28.89
CA SER A 5 -0.62 -4.20 28.18
C SER A 5 -0.09 -4.02 26.76
N TRP A 6 0.33 -5.13 26.15
CA TRP A 6 0.65 -5.19 24.73
C TRP A 6 -0.64 -5.13 23.89
N PRO A 7 -0.58 -4.54 22.68
CA PRO A 7 -1.68 -4.68 21.72
C PRO A 7 -1.80 -6.13 21.24
N GLU A 8 -2.94 -6.46 20.64
CA GLU A 8 -3.08 -7.70 19.89
C GLU A 8 -2.10 -7.70 18.71
N LEU A 9 -1.51 -8.86 18.43
CA LEU A 9 -0.48 -9.04 17.42
C LEU A 9 -0.92 -10.06 16.37
N ASP A 10 -0.44 -9.91 15.14
CA ASP A 10 -0.54 -10.94 14.11
C ASP A 10 0.44 -12.10 14.34
N GLY A 11 0.42 -13.09 13.44
CA GLY A 11 1.31 -14.26 13.50
C GLY A 11 2.81 -13.96 13.35
N SER A 12 3.16 -12.75 12.90
CA SER A 12 4.55 -12.27 12.80
C SER A 12 4.95 -11.36 13.98
N GLY A 13 4.06 -11.16 14.95
CA GLY A 13 4.29 -10.31 16.12
C GLY A 13 4.10 -8.81 15.86
N ARG A 14 3.40 -8.42 14.79
CA ARG A 14 3.12 -7.01 14.45
C ARG A 14 1.79 -6.54 15.06
N PRO A 15 1.66 -5.31 15.58
CA PRO A 15 0.41 -4.84 16.18
C PRO A 15 -0.76 -4.75 15.18
N LEU A 16 -1.90 -5.37 15.50
CA LEU A 16 -3.05 -5.45 14.57
C LEU A 16 -3.63 -4.09 14.19
N PHE A 17 -3.60 -3.09 15.07
CA PHE A 17 -4.11 -1.75 14.73
C PHE A 17 -3.33 -1.06 13.59
N ALA A 18 -2.10 -1.50 13.33
CA ALA A 18 -1.24 -0.93 12.30
C ALA A 18 -0.99 -1.88 11.13
N TYR A 19 -1.10 -3.20 11.33
CA TYR A 19 -0.73 -4.23 10.36
C TYR A 19 -1.84 -5.27 10.11
N GLY A 20 -3.04 -5.04 10.65
CA GLY A 20 -4.14 -6.01 10.57
C GLY A 20 -4.78 -6.11 9.19
N GLU A 21 -4.76 -5.01 8.43
CA GLU A 21 -5.32 -4.93 7.08
C GLU A 21 -4.21 -4.77 6.03
N GLU A 22 -4.49 -5.25 4.83
CA GLU A 22 -3.66 -4.98 3.66
C GLU A 22 -3.84 -3.52 3.20
N ILE A 23 -2.77 -2.93 2.67
CA ILE A 23 -2.79 -1.56 2.14
C ILE A 23 -3.84 -1.42 1.03
N HIS A 24 -4.09 -2.47 0.25
CA HIS A 24 -5.02 -2.42 -0.87
C HIS A 24 -6.48 -2.29 -0.42
N GLU A 25 -6.87 -3.00 0.63
CA GLU A 25 -8.24 -3.00 1.17
C GLU A 25 -8.66 -1.62 1.70
N GLU A 26 -7.72 -0.85 2.25
CA GLU A 26 -7.98 0.51 2.74
C GLU A 26 -7.60 1.61 1.72
N CYS A 27 -7.16 1.25 0.51
CA CYS A 27 -6.61 2.20 -0.46
C CYS A 27 -7.67 3.13 -1.04
N GLU A 28 -7.43 4.45 -1.00
CA GLU A 28 -8.31 5.46 -1.63
C GLU A 28 -8.44 5.34 -3.17
N ARG A 29 -7.60 4.50 -3.81
CA ARG A 29 -7.65 4.19 -5.25
C ARG A 29 -8.22 2.80 -5.56
N HIS A 30 -8.77 2.10 -4.57
CA HIS A 30 -9.31 0.74 -4.71
C HIS A 30 -10.42 0.67 -5.78
N ASP A 31 -11.37 1.60 -5.79
CA ASP A 31 -12.44 1.64 -6.81
C ASP A 31 -11.90 1.77 -8.24
N HIS A 32 -10.75 2.44 -8.42
CA HIS A 32 -10.10 2.50 -9.72
C HIS A 32 -9.52 1.14 -10.14
N TYR A 33 -9.02 0.35 -9.19
CA TYR A 33 -8.55 -1.02 -9.46
C TYR A 33 -9.72 -1.89 -9.92
N GLU A 34 -10.82 -1.90 -9.16
CA GLU A 34 -12.03 -2.68 -9.48
C GLU A 34 -12.64 -2.33 -10.84
N GLU A 35 -12.56 -1.07 -11.24
CA GLU A 35 -13.08 -0.59 -12.51
C GLU A 35 -12.07 -0.70 -13.67
N GLY A 36 -10.89 -1.29 -13.45
CA GLY A 36 -9.85 -1.46 -14.47
C GLY A 36 -9.19 -0.16 -14.93
N ARG A 37 -9.25 0.90 -14.11
CA ARG A 37 -8.62 2.20 -14.38
C ARG A 37 -7.22 2.24 -13.77
N PHE A 38 -6.22 2.10 -14.64
CA PHE A 38 -4.82 2.04 -14.24
C PHE A 38 -3.99 3.18 -14.82
N VAL A 39 -2.98 3.59 -14.05
CA VAL A 39 -1.83 4.34 -14.56
C VAL A 39 -0.96 3.38 -15.37
N LEU A 40 -0.59 3.77 -16.59
CA LEU A 40 0.24 2.98 -17.49
C LEU A 40 1.60 3.64 -17.76
N GLU A 41 1.68 4.95 -17.60
CA GLU A 41 2.91 5.72 -17.69
C GLU A 41 2.95 6.86 -16.66
N TRP A 42 4.15 7.18 -16.15
CA TRP A 42 4.33 8.29 -15.24
C TRP A 42 3.91 9.63 -15.88
N GLY A 43 2.78 10.15 -15.42
CA GLY A 43 2.28 11.46 -15.81
C GLY A 43 1.26 11.40 -16.94
N ASP A 44 0.78 10.20 -17.30
CA ASP A 44 -0.40 10.02 -18.15
C ASP A 44 -1.67 10.58 -17.48
N GLU A 45 -2.80 10.48 -18.20
CA GLU A 45 -4.07 10.99 -17.71
C GLU A 45 -4.53 10.27 -16.45
N GLY A 46 -4.35 8.95 -16.38
CA GLY A 46 -4.68 8.17 -15.18
C GLY A 46 -3.86 8.60 -13.98
N HIS A 47 -2.57 8.89 -14.15
CA HIS A 47 -1.68 9.33 -13.07
C HIS A 47 -2.15 10.66 -12.50
N ARG A 48 -2.51 11.60 -13.38
CA ARG A 48 -3.01 12.94 -13.00
C ARG A 48 -4.40 12.88 -12.35
N GLN A 49 -5.23 11.91 -12.74
CA GLN A 49 -6.55 11.70 -12.17
C GLN A 49 -6.53 10.83 -10.89
N GLY A 50 -5.38 10.30 -10.49
CA GLY A 50 -5.27 9.48 -9.28
C GLY A 50 -5.74 8.03 -9.46
N TRP A 51 -5.70 7.48 -10.68
CA TRP A 51 -6.04 6.09 -10.95
C TRP A 51 -5.08 5.09 -10.30
N CYS A 52 -5.45 3.81 -10.29
CA CYS A 52 -4.71 2.77 -9.59
C CYS A 52 -3.29 2.58 -10.15
N LEU A 53 -2.32 2.40 -9.25
CA LEU A 53 -0.90 2.24 -9.55
C LEU A 53 -0.45 0.77 -9.67
N PHE A 54 -1.39 -0.19 -9.72
CA PHE A 54 -1.07 -1.62 -9.81
C PHE A 54 -0.16 -1.94 -11.00
N GLN A 55 -0.52 -1.46 -12.19
CA GLN A 55 0.27 -1.63 -13.42
C GLN A 55 1.63 -0.90 -13.38
N MET A 56 1.81 0.04 -12.45
CA MET A 56 3.10 0.69 -12.17
C MET A 56 3.93 -0.05 -11.10
N GLY A 57 3.47 -1.21 -10.65
CA GLY A 57 4.16 -2.08 -9.71
C GLY A 57 3.81 -1.88 -8.23
N CYS A 58 2.68 -1.24 -7.91
CA CYS A 58 2.24 -1.10 -6.53
C CYS A 58 2.12 -2.47 -5.83
N LYS A 59 2.79 -2.61 -4.68
CA LYS A 59 2.80 -3.82 -3.83
C LYS A 59 1.78 -3.78 -2.69
N GLY A 60 0.85 -2.82 -2.76
CA GLY A 60 -0.24 -2.68 -1.79
C GLY A 60 -1.02 -3.97 -1.53
N PRO A 61 -1.34 -4.78 -2.56
CA PRO A 61 -2.05 -6.06 -2.39
C PRO A 61 -1.31 -7.14 -1.59
N GLU A 62 -0.01 -7.00 -1.35
CA GLU A 62 0.75 -7.96 -0.54
C GLU A 62 1.43 -7.31 0.68
N SER A 63 0.99 -6.10 1.07
CA SER A 63 1.64 -5.30 2.11
C SER A 63 0.68 -4.88 3.20
N HIS A 64 1.03 -5.14 4.45
CA HIS A 64 0.23 -4.76 5.62
C HIS A 64 0.84 -3.54 6.30
N HIS A 65 0.12 -2.42 6.30
CA HIS A 65 0.44 -1.23 7.09
C HIS A 65 -0.72 -0.23 7.02
N ASN A 66 -0.96 0.54 8.08
CA ASN A 66 -1.97 1.61 8.13
C ASN A 66 -1.60 2.89 7.35
N CYS A 67 -0.73 2.79 6.33
CA CYS A 67 -0.39 3.93 5.46
C CYS A 67 -1.61 4.64 4.84
N PRO A 68 -2.63 3.94 4.30
CA PRO A 68 -3.78 4.63 3.70
C PRO A 68 -4.68 5.33 4.73
N SER A 69 -4.84 4.73 5.93
CA SER A 69 -5.72 5.24 6.99
C SER A 69 -5.05 6.30 7.86
N ALA A 70 -3.88 6.01 8.44
CA ALA A 70 -3.15 6.94 9.31
C ALA A 70 -2.37 8.02 8.52
N LYS A 71 -1.93 7.68 7.30
CA LYS A 71 -1.02 8.48 6.47
C LYS A 71 0.29 8.80 7.20
N TRP A 72 1.10 9.65 6.59
CA TRP A 72 2.38 10.11 7.10
C TRP A 72 2.33 11.61 7.37
N ASN A 73 3.13 12.04 8.36
CA ASN A 73 3.34 13.44 8.71
C ASN A 73 2.03 14.17 9.07
N ASP A 74 1.39 13.75 10.17
CA ASP A 74 0.14 14.34 10.68
C ASP A 74 -1.00 14.33 9.65
N GLY A 75 -1.19 13.17 9.01
CA GLY A 75 -2.26 13.01 8.02
C GLY A 75 -1.97 13.61 6.64
N THR A 76 -0.77 14.17 6.41
CA THR A 76 -0.47 14.95 5.19
C THR A 76 -0.58 14.12 3.91
N SER A 77 0.15 13.00 3.81
CA SER A 77 0.17 12.18 2.59
C SER A 77 0.73 10.79 2.88
N TRP A 78 0.83 9.95 1.87
CA TRP A 78 1.41 8.61 1.92
C TRP A 78 1.88 8.24 0.50
N PRO A 79 2.70 7.18 0.29
CA PRO A 79 3.32 6.92 -1.02
C PRO A 79 2.34 6.95 -2.21
N VAL A 80 1.22 6.22 -2.10
CA VAL A 80 0.20 6.14 -3.16
C VAL A 80 -0.56 7.46 -3.29
N GLY A 81 -0.88 8.13 -2.18
CA GLY A 81 -1.46 9.48 -2.21
C GLY A 81 -0.55 10.50 -2.90
N ALA A 82 0.77 10.32 -2.81
CA ALA A 82 1.78 11.13 -3.50
C ALA A 82 2.05 10.68 -4.95
N GLY A 83 1.38 9.64 -5.45
CA GLY A 83 1.49 9.16 -6.83
C GLY A 83 2.51 8.03 -7.06
N HIS A 84 3.15 7.50 -6.02
CA HIS A 84 4.07 6.37 -6.15
C HIS A 84 3.48 5.08 -5.55
N GLY A 85 3.60 3.96 -6.26
CA GLY A 85 3.13 2.67 -5.75
C GLY A 85 3.80 2.29 -4.43
N CYS A 86 3.08 1.55 -3.58
CA CYS A 86 3.67 0.92 -2.41
C CYS A 86 4.83 0.01 -2.85
N VAL A 87 5.95 0.04 -2.11
CA VAL A 87 7.12 -0.83 -2.37
C VAL A 87 7.17 -2.04 -1.42
N GLY A 88 6.22 -2.14 -0.50
CA GLY A 88 6.15 -3.20 0.51
C GLY A 88 7.18 -3.08 1.63
N CYS A 89 7.61 -1.86 1.98
CA CYS A 89 8.69 -1.63 2.95
C CYS A 89 8.41 -2.19 4.37
N ALA A 90 7.15 -2.46 4.69
CA ALA A 90 6.71 -3.06 5.95
C ALA A 90 6.81 -4.60 5.97
N GLU A 91 7.07 -5.23 4.82
CA GLU A 91 7.10 -6.68 4.66
C GLU A 91 8.50 -7.25 4.78
N ALA A 92 8.58 -8.47 5.30
CA ALA A 92 9.84 -9.16 5.48
C ALA A 92 10.54 -9.40 4.13
N ARG A 93 11.81 -8.97 4.05
CA ARG A 93 12.67 -9.16 2.86
C ARG A 93 12.11 -8.52 1.59
N PHE A 94 11.39 -7.39 1.70
CA PHE A 94 10.77 -6.74 0.54
C PHE A 94 11.77 -6.37 -0.57
N TRP A 95 13.02 -6.03 -0.24
CA TRP A 95 14.06 -5.82 -1.24
C TRP A 95 14.34 -7.02 -2.13
N ASP A 96 14.15 -8.25 -1.64
CA ASP A 96 14.37 -9.48 -2.40
C ASP A 96 13.06 -9.97 -3.05
N ARG A 97 11.92 -9.78 -2.38
CA ARG A 97 10.62 -10.33 -2.78
C ARG A 97 9.78 -9.41 -3.64
N MET A 98 9.90 -8.10 -3.45
CA MET A 98 9.05 -7.10 -4.09
C MET A 98 9.78 -6.34 -5.20
N THR A 99 11.06 -6.65 -5.45
CA THR A 99 11.79 -6.12 -6.60
C THR A 99 11.66 -7.04 -7.82
N PRO A 100 11.61 -6.49 -9.05
CA PRO A 100 11.69 -5.07 -9.36
C PRO A 100 10.41 -4.31 -8.95
N PHE A 101 10.57 -3.16 -8.30
CA PHE A 101 9.42 -2.43 -7.72
C PHE A 101 8.40 -2.02 -8.77
N TYR A 102 8.81 -1.77 -10.01
CA TYR A 102 7.94 -1.32 -11.08
C TYR A 102 7.32 -2.42 -11.93
N ALA A 103 7.57 -3.70 -11.60
CA ALA A 103 6.79 -4.79 -12.17
C ALA A 103 5.51 -4.98 -11.35
N ALA A 104 4.38 -5.16 -12.03
CA ALA A 104 3.15 -5.60 -11.38
C ALA A 104 3.38 -6.93 -10.65
N LEU A 105 2.63 -7.15 -9.57
CA LEU A 105 2.55 -8.49 -8.99
C LEU A 105 1.93 -9.43 -10.04
N PRO A 106 2.29 -10.73 -10.06
CA PRO A 106 1.61 -11.69 -10.92
C PRO A 106 0.11 -11.65 -10.65
N ASP A 107 -0.70 -11.72 -11.70
CA ASP A 107 -2.13 -11.99 -11.54
C ASP A 107 -2.28 -13.44 -11.02
N ASP A 108 -3.06 -13.63 -9.95
CA ASP A 108 -3.48 -14.96 -9.47
C ASP A 108 -4.47 -15.65 -10.42
#